data_AF-A0A1F8JHA2-F1
#
_entry.id   AF-A0A1F8JHA2-F1
#
_cell.length_a   1.000
_cell.length_b   1.000
_cell.length_c   1.000
_cell.angle_alpha   90.00
_cell.angle_beta   90.00
_cell.angle_gamma   90.00
#
_symmetry.space_group_name_H-M   'P 1'
#
loop_
_entity.id
_entity.type
_entity.pdbx_description
1 polymer ?
#
loop_
_entity_poly.entity_id
_entity_poly.type
_entity_poly.pdbx_seq_one_letter_code
_entity_poly.pdbx_strand_id
1 'polypeptide(L)'
;MKKQSIILTLLVAAFGFADQPFDSQEIAQMSPSSDGAPAYEAPVRKGSIYFRAITDSQPSNVANVFPGLGIGYRRSFNHSGVDISFNYSNGKGWGAQNARQILWTAPKVSYLYYFSPQGSQSVYGGLGLGWGGTQLRNTAKNERSNFLGLIPNFSLGYELLRHSIISSFMEVTISQPLIPSSSSGTSPGPVVEFSLGAGF
;
A
#
# COMPACT_ATOMS: atom_id res chain seq x y z
N MET A 1 -36.70 -1.38 -5.29
CA MET A 1 -35.71 -1.15 -4.21
C MET A 1 -34.93 -2.44 -3.99
N LYS A 2 -33.70 -2.55 -4.50
CA LYS A 2 -32.84 -3.73 -4.29
C LYS A 2 -31.71 -3.36 -3.34
N LYS A 3 -31.72 -3.93 -2.14
CA LYS A 3 -30.60 -3.89 -1.20
C LYS A 3 -29.50 -4.80 -1.77
N GLN A 4 -28.36 -4.23 -2.17
CA GLN A 4 -27.18 -5.00 -2.54
C GLN A 4 -26.28 -5.10 -1.31
N SER A 5 -26.27 -6.28 -0.71
CA SER A 5 -25.33 -6.66 0.34
C SER A 5 -23.95 -6.84 -0.28
N ILE A 6 -22.98 -6.04 0.16
CA ILE A 6 -21.57 -6.18 -0.20
C ILE A 6 -20.98 -7.25 0.72
N ILE A 7 -20.74 -8.44 0.18
CA ILE A 7 -19.93 -9.47 0.84
C ILE A 7 -18.50 -9.24 0.39
N LEU A 8 -17.66 -8.74 1.29
CA LEU A 8 -16.23 -8.57 1.09
C LEU A 8 -15.53 -9.86 1.53
N THR A 9 -15.24 -10.74 0.58
CA THR A 9 -14.42 -11.94 0.85
C THR A 9 -12.95 -11.55 0.78
N LEU A 10 -12.29 -11.45 1.93
CA LEU A 10 -10.82 -11.38 2.02
C LEU A 10 -10.25 -12.78 1.77
N LEU A 11 -9.53 -12.95 0.66
CA LEU A 11 -8.65 -14.10 0.47
C LEU A 11 -7.23 -13.71 0.89
N VAL A 12 -6.87 -14.03 2.14
CA VAL A 12 -5.49 -13.92 2.62
C VAL A 12 -4.73 -15.14 2.09
N ALA A 13 -3.95 -14.96 1.03
CA ALA A 13 -2.90 -15.91 0.69
C ALA A 13 -1.72 -15.64 1.63
N ALA A 14 -1.73 -16.29 2.79
CA ALA A 14 -0.55 -16.41 3.62
C ALA A 14 0.47 -17.24 2.84
N PHE A 15 1.58 -16.63 2.44
CA PHE A 15 2.74 -17.38 1.99
C PHE A 15 3.27 -18.16 3.21
N GLY A 16 2.94 -19.45 3.22
CA GLY A 16 3.42 -20.40 4.20
C GLY A 16 4.90 -20.70 4.00
N PHE A 17 5.70 -20.36 5.00
CA PHE A 17 6.88 -21.10 5.39
C PHE A 17 6.94 -21.08 6.92
N ALA A 18 6.32 -22.07 7.56
CA ALA A 18 6.70 -22.62 8.87
C ALA A 18 5.66 -23.66 9.33
N ASP A 19 5.67 -24.84 8.70
CA ASP A 19 5.19 -26.07 9.33
C ASP A 19 6.36 -27.06 9.30
N GLN A 20 7.19 -26.99 10.34
CA GLN A 20 8.01 -28.10 10.80
C GLN A 20 7.72 -28.22 12.30
N PRO A 21 6.98 -29.25 12.75
CA PRO A 21 6.84 -29.50 14.17
C PRO A 21 8.21 -29.93 14.71
N PHE A 22 8.86 -29.07 15.50
CA PHE A 22 10.05 -29.46 16.25
C PHE A 22 9.58 -30.37 17.40
N ASP A 23 10.00 -31.63 17.32
CA ASP A 23 9.69 -32.67 18.29
C ASP A 23 10.23 -32.27 19.67
N SER A 24 9.34 -32.10 20.64
CA SER A 24 9.62 -31.52 21.95
C SER A 24 10.23 -32.50 22.96
N GLN A 25 10.95 -33.52 22.50
CA GLN A 25 11.62 -34.49 23.38
C GLN A 25 12.97 -34.95 22.83
N GLU A 26 14.01 -34.13 23.01
CA GLU A 26 15.33 -34.66 23.35
C GLU A 26 16.23 -33.58 23.96
N ILE A 27 16.58 -33.79 25.24
CA ILE A 27 17.76 -33.28 25.94
C ILE A 27 17.71 -31.76 26.27
N ALA A 28 17.20 -31.28 27.41
CA ALA A 28 17.26 -31.83 28.76
C ALA A 28 18.65 -32.35 29.17
N GLN A 29 19.71 -31.62 28.86
CA GLN A 29 21.00 -31.63 29.57
C GLN A 29 21.94 -30.58 28.98
N MET A 30 21.86 -29.35 29.48
CA MET A 30 23.00 -28.44 29.60
C MET A 30 22.62 -27.37 30.63
N SER A 31 23.18 -27.53 31.83
CA SER A 31 23.13 -26.56 32.92
C SER A 31 23.59 -25.16 32.45
N PRO A 32 23.14 -24.08 33.10
CA PRO A 32 23.34 -22.73 32.60
C PRO A 32 24.82 -22.34 32.71
N SER A 33 25.51 -22.20 31.58
CA SER A 33 26.75 -21.42 31.54
C SER A 33 26.37 -19.94 31.60
N SER A 34 26.78 -19.28 32.67
CA SER A 34 26.60 -17.86 32.98
C SER A 34 27.46 -16.94 32.10
N ASP A 35 27.49 -17.17 30.78
CA ASP A 35 28.11 -16.25 29.85
C ASP A 35 27.00 -15.50 29.11
N GLY A 36 26.94 -14.20 29.38
CA GLY A 36 25.99 -13.27 28.79
C GLY A 36 26.10 -13.28 27.27
N ALA A 37 25.33 -14.16 26.62
CA ALA A 37 25.05 -14.05 25.20
C ALA A 37 24.56 -12.61 24.97
N PRO A 38 25.23 -11.82 24.12
CA PRO A 38 24.74 -10.50 23.81
C PRO A 38 23.32 -10.67 23.29
N ALA A 39 22.38 -9.93 23.90
CA ALA A 39 21.04 -9.83 23.33
C ALA A 39 21.25 -9.51 21.84
N TYR A 40 20.75 -10.38 20.96
CA TYR A 40 20.78 -10.13 19.53
C TYR A 40 19.92 -8.89 19.29
N GLU A 41 20.56 -7.72 19.31
CA GLU A 41 19.95 -6.48 18.88
C GLU A 41 19.79 -6.58 17.37
N ALA A 42 18.59 -6.98 16.94
CA ALA A 42 18.24 -6.92 15.53
C ALA A 42 18.53 -5.49 15.04
N PRO A 43 19.27 -5.32 13.92
CA PRO A 43 19.66 -4.00 13.45
C PRO A 43 18.41 -3.15 13.23
N VAL A 44 18.27 -2.08 14.00
CA VAL A 44 17.13 -1.17 13.90
C VAL A 44 17.16 -0.50 12.53
N ARG A 45 16.26 -0.92 11.66
CA ARG A 45 16.23 -0.48 10.27
C ARG A 45 15.71 0.96 10.19
N LYS A 46 16.57 1.87 9.70
CA LYS A 46 16.20 3.29 9.56
C LYS A 46 15.27 3.55 8.36
N GLY A 47 15.31 2.71 7.33
CA GLY A 47 14.41 2.77 6.19
C GLY A 47 14.49 1.54 5.28
N SER A 48 13.50 1.39 4.41
CA SER A 48 13.25 0.20 3.59
C SER A 48 12.85 0.57 2.17
N ILE A 49 13.42 -0.12 1.17
CA ILE A 49 12.84 -0.14 -0.17
C ILE A 49 11.73 -1.19 -0.15
N TYR A 50 10.60 -0.92 -0.77
CA TYR A 50 9.47 -1.84 -0.81
C TYR A 50 8.87 -1.93 -2.21
N PHE A 51 8.22 -3.06 -2.45
CA PHE A 51 7.29 -3.25 -3.56
C PHE A 51 5.88 -3.35 -3.01
N ARG A 52 4.88 -2.85 -3.75
CA ARG A 52 3.47 -2.99 -3.40
C ARG A 52 2.61 -3.44 -4.57
N ALA A 53 1.66 -4.30 -4.27
CA ALA A 53 0.50 -4.55 -5.12
C ALA A 53 -0.59 -3.56 -4.73
N ILE A 54 -1.29 -3.04 -5.74
CA ILE A 54 -2.29 -1.98 -5.61
C ILE A 54 -3.58 -2.47 -6.25
N THR A 55 -4.71 -2.33 -5.57
CA THR A 55 -6.01 -2.37 -6.22
C THR A 55 -6.69 -1.04 -5.99
N ASP A 56 -7.11 -0.41 -7.07
CA ASP A 56 -7.84 0.84 -7.00
C ASP A 56 -9.32 0.61 -7.33
N SER A 57 -10.15 1.36 -6.61
CA SER A 57 -11.58 1.48 -6.86
C SER A 57 -11.96 2.95 -6.90
N GLN A 58 -12.81 3.29 -7.85
CA GLN A 58 -13.61 4.51 -7.76
C GLN A 58 -15.00 4.11 -7.25
N PRO A 59 -15.74 4.99 -6.54
CA PRO A 59 -16.98 4.67 -5.80
C PRO A 59 -18.15 4.03 -6.57
N SER A 60 -17.98 3.60 -7.82
CA SER A 60 -19.02 2.99 -8.65
C SER A 60 -18.57 1.79 -9.51
N ASN A 61 -17.39 1.20 -9.29
CA ASN A 61 -16.90 0.04 -10.04
C ASN A 61 -16.37 -1.08 -9.12
N VAL A 62 -16.61 -2.33 -9.52
CA VAL A 62 -16.03 -3.54 -8.91
C VAL A 62 -14.52 -3.57 -9.17
N ALA A 63 -13.74 -3.90 -8.13
CA ALA A 63 -12.27 -3.91 -8.13
C ALA A 63 -11.68 -4.55 -9.40
N ASN A 64 -10.71 -3.86 -10.02
CA ASN A 64 -9.97 -4.42 -11.16
C ASN A 64 -9.13 -5.63 -10.72
N VAL A 65 -9.22 -6.71 -11.50
CA VAL A 65 -8.53 -7.99 -11.26
C VAL A 65 -7.03 -7.91 -11.55
N PHE A 66 -6.57 -6.88 -12.27
CA PHE A 66 -5.14 -6.64 -12.45
C PHE A 66 -4.64 -5.68 -11.37
N PRO A 67 -3.75 -6.12 -10.46
CA PRO A 67 -3.20 -5.23 -9.47
C PRO A 67 -2.30 -4.21 -10.16
N GLY A 68 -2.47 -2.94 -9.85
CA GLY A 68 -1.42 -1.95 -10.01
C GLY A 68 -0.18 -2.36 -9.22
N LEU A 69 0.94 -1.75 -9.57
CA LEU A 69 2.22 -2.00 -8.93
C LEU A 69 2.82 -0.68 -8.46
N GLY A 70 3.55 -0.75 -7.36
CA GLY A 70 4.33 0.36 -6.88
C GLY A 70 5.66 -0.06 -6.29
N ILE A 71 6.59 0.87 -6.33
CA ILE A 71 7.88 0.79 -5.63
C ILE A 71 8.00 2.04 -4.76
N GLY A 72 8.61 1.90 -3.60
CA GLY A 72 8.86 3.04 -2.75
C GLY A 72 10.03 2.85 -1.80
N TYR A 73 10.38 3.95 -1.16
CA TYR A 73 11.32 4.00 -0.07
C TYR A 73 10.63 4.65 1.12
N ARG A 74 10.62 3.94 2.25
CA ARG A 74 10.05 4.42 3.51
C ARG A 74 11.15 4.56 4.55
N ARG A 75 11.24 5.73 5.16
CA ARG A 75 12.17 6.01 6.25
C ARG A 75 11.37 6.29 7.53
N SER A 76 11.68 5.57 8.59
CA SER A 76 10.98 5.69 9.88
C SER A 76 11.83 6.49 10.87
N PHE A 77 11.15 7.37 11.61
CA PHE A 77 11.68 8.26 12.63
C PHE A 77 10.87 8.09 13.92
N ASN A 78 11.06 6.95 14.61
CA ASN A 78 10.38 6.63 15.87
C ASN A 78 8.83 6.68 15.75
N HIS A 79 8.23 7.86 15.97
CA HIS A 79 6.80 8.13 15.87
C HIS A 79 6.32 8.56 14.48
N SER A 80 7.23 8.85 13.55
CA SER A 80 6.85 9.31 12.22
C SER A 80 7.62 8.58 11.13
N GLY A 81 7.27 8.83 9.88
CA GLY A 81 7.96 8.32 8.72
C GLY A 81 7.78 9.21 7.50
N VAL A 82 8.66 9.06 6.53
CA VAL A 82 8.55 9.64 5.19
C VAL A 82 8.52 8.50 4.19
N ASP A 83 7.49 8.48 3.35
CA ASP A 83 7.30 7.54 2.26
C ASP A 83 7.44 8.28 0.93
N ILE A 84 8.36 7.81 0.08
CA ILE A 84 8.48 8.25 -1.31
C ILE A 84 8.15 7.07 -2.20
N SER A 85 7.12 7.18 -3.03
CA SER A 85 6.65 6.07 -3.85
C SER A 85 6.29 6.46 -5.28
N PHE A 86 6.34 5.44 -6.12
CA PHE A 86 6.01 5.47 -7.54
C PHE A 86 4.97 4.41 -7.78
N ASN A 87 3.79 4.79 -8.23
CA ASN A 87 2.67 3.90 -8.47
C ASN A 87 2.24 3.94 -9.92
N TYR A 88 1.84 2.79 -10.42
CA TYR A 88 1.21 2.64 -11.71
C TYR A 88 0.10 1.60 -11.63
N SER A 89 -1.09 1.95 -12.09
CA SER A 89 -2.19 1.01 -12.29
C SER A 89 -2.84 1.21 -13.66
N ASN A 90 -3.30 0.11 -14.24
CA ASN A 90 -3.97 0.07 -15.52
C ASN A 90 -5.12 -0.93 -15.41
N GLY A 91 -6.34 -0.46 -15.63
CA GLY A 91 -7.53 -1.25 -15.39
C GLY A 91 -8.70 -0.83 -16.29
N LYS A 92 -9.84 -1.47 -16.06
CA LYS A 92 -11.12 -1.07 -16.66
C LYS A 92 -11.60 0.23 -16.02
N GLY A 93 -11.96 1.18 -16.86
CA GLY A 93 -12.49 2.49 -16.46
C GLY A 93 -13.98 2.48 -16.14
N TRP A 94 -14.49 3.63 -15.75
CA TRP A 94 -15.86 3.86 -15.29
C TRP A 94 -16.95 3.29 -16.22
N GLY A 95 -17.85 2.45 -15.67
CA GLY A 95 -19.21 2.25 -16.20
C GLY A 95 -19.35 1.55 -17.56
N ALA A 96 -18.29 0.98 -18.15
CA ALA A 96 -18.41 0.25 -19.41
C ALA A 96 -17.38 -0.88 -19.52
N GLN A 97 -17.80 -2.01 -20.09
CA GLN A 97 -16.90 -3.09 -20.52
C GLN A 97 -15.81 -2.59 -21.50
N ASN A 98 -15.98 -1.39 -22.06
CA ASN A 98 -15.13 -0.75 -23.07
C ASN A 98 -14.37 0.50 -22.55
N ALA A 99 -14.34 0.73 -21.24
CA ALA A 99 -13.58 1.81 -20.65
C ALA A 99 -12.21 1.31 -20.18
N ARG A 100 -11.14 2.06 -20.47
CA ARG A 100 -9.79 1.83 -19.96
C ARG A 100 -9.37 3.01 -19.11
N GLN A 101 -8.74 2.73 -17.99
CA GLN A 101 -8.21 3.72 -17.06
C GLN A 101 -6.76 3.42 -16.74
N ILE A 102 -5.92 4.45 -16.80
CA ILE A 102 -4.53 4.42 -16.35
C ILE A 102 -4.41 5.46 -15.25
N LEU A 103 -3.82 5.08 -14.12
CA LEU A 103 -3.44 5.98 -13.04
C LEU A 103 -1.97 5.79 -12.72
N TRP A 104 -1.27 6.88 -12.45
CA TRP A 104 0.10 6.80 -11.98
C TRP A 104 0.43 8.00 -11.12
N THR A 105 1.35 7.80 -10.18
CA THR A 105 1.92 8.87 -9.35
C THR A 105 3.43 8.68 -9.26
N ALA A 106 4.20 9.70 -9.62
CA ALA A 106 5.65 9.68 -9.66
C ALA A 106 6.20 11.13 -9.65
N PRO A 107 6.80 11.60 -8.54
CA PRO A 107 6.85 10.98 -7.21
C PRO A 107 5.58 11.24 -6.39
N LYS A 108 5.24 10.32 -5.48
CA LYS A 108 4.32 10.51 -4.35
C LYS A 108 5.15 10.60 -3.07
N VAL A 109 4.96 11.68 -2.30
CA VAL A 109 5.62 11.86 -1.00
C VAL A 109 4.56 11.92 0.08
N SER A 110 4.70 11.10 1.11
CA SER A 110 3.75 11.03 2.23
C SER A 110 4.48 11.10 3.56
N TYR A 111 3.96 11.89 4.49
CA TYR A 111 4.32 11.86 5.89
C TYR A 111 3.43 10.86 6.62
N LEU A 112 4.03 10.02 7.47
CA LEU A 112 3.34 8.99 8.24
C LEU A 112 3.49 9.28 9.73
N TYR A 113 2.44 9.01 10.50
CA TYR A 113 2.43 9.07 11.95
C TYR A 113 2.03 7.69 12.50
N TYR A 114 2.89 7.11 13.34
CA TYR A 114 2.73 5.78 13.92
C TYR A 114 2.12 5.86 15.32
N PHE A 115 1.01 5.17 15.53
CA PHE A 115 0.33 5.14 16.85
C PHE A 115 1.06 4.26 17.87
N SER A 116 1.75 3.22 17.40
CA SER A 116 2.59 2.33 18.22
C SER A 116 4.05 2.40 17.76
N PRO A 117 4.79 3.45 18.14
CA PRO A 117 6.14 3.74 17.63
C PRO A 117 7.18 2.69 18.05
N GLN A 118 7.08 2.15 19.27
CA GLN A 118 8.02 1.16 19.82
C GLN A 118 7.65 -0.28 19.44
N GLY A 119 6.44 -0.49 18.91
CA GLY A 119 5.96 -1.82 18.54
C GLY A 119 6.59 -2.32 17.25
N SER A 120 6.80 -3.64 17.17
CA SER A 120 7.10 -4.34 15.92
C SER A 120 5.95 -4.24 14.90
N GLN A 121 4.75 -3.90 15.36
CA GLN A 121 3.58 -3.62 14.55
C GLN A 121 2.94 -2.30 14.95
N SER A 122 2.35 -1.59 13.99
CA SER A 122 1.79 -0.26 14.25
C SER A 122 0.75 0.13 13.21
N VAL A 123 -0.39 0.66 13.68
CA VAL A 123 -1.27 1.45 12.82
C VAL A 123 -0.58 2.78 12.54
N TYR A 124 -0.75 3.30 11.33
CA TYR A 124 -0.30 4.64 10.98
C TYR A 124 -1.33 5.40 10.17
N GLY A 125 -1.37 6.72 10.37
CA GLY A 125 -2.09 7.65 9.50
C GLY A 125 -1.08 8.45 8.68
N GLY A 126 -1.44 8.84 7.47
CA GLY A 126 -0.54 9.58 6.59
C GLY A 126 -1.24 10.64 5.75
N LEU A 127 -0.47 11.66 5.41
CA LEU A 127 -0.85 12.73 4.50
C LEU A 127 0.26 12.90 3.48
N GLY A 128 -0.11 13.05 2.22
CA GLY A 128 0.86 13.13 1.15
C GLY A 128 0.39 13.93 -0.04
N LEU A 129 1.33 14.14 -0.94
CA LEU A 129 1.15 14.81 -2.21
C LEU A 129 1.90 14.03 -3.27
N GLY A 130 1.22 13.68 -4.36
CA GLY A 130 1.85 13.07 -5.51
C GLY A 130 1.73 13.93 -6.74
N TRP A 131 2.78 13.96 -7.55
CA TRP A 131 2.64 14.34 -8.95
C TRP A 131 2.19 13.12 -9.73
N GLY A 132 1.16 13.25 -10.54
CA GLY A 132 0.61 12.09 -11.23
C GLY A 132 -0.38 12.44 -12.30
N GLY A 133 -0.86 11.40 -12.96
CA GLY A 133 -1.82 11.54 -14.03
C GLY A 133 -2.87 10.45 -14.03
N THR A 134 -4.03 10.79 -14.59
CA THR A 134 -5.07 9.83 -14.91
C THR A 134 -5.42 9.96 -16.39
N GLN A 135 -5.65 8.84 -17.04
CA GLN A 135 -6.16 8.78 -18.40
C GLN A 135 -7.38 7.87 -18.39
N LEU A 136 -8.53 8.41 -18.77
CA LEU A 136 -9.76 7.67 -18.94
C LEU A 136 -10.14 7.69 -20.42
N ARG A 137 -10.32 6.51 -21.01
CA ARG A 137 -10.78 6.35 -22.38
C ARG A 137 -12.04 5.50 -22.38
N ASN A 138 -13.15 6.05 -22.87
CA ASN A 138 -14.37 5.31 -23.11
C ASN A 138 -14.55 5.08 -24.61
N THR A 139 -14.25 3.87 -25.07
CA THR A 139 -14.31 3.53 -26.51
C THR A 139 -15.75 3.54 -27.03
N ALA A 140 -16.75 3.24 -26.19
CA ALA A 140 -18.15 3.21 -26.61
C ALA A 140 -18.72 4.61 -26.89
N LYS A 141 -18.23 5.63 -26.19
CA LYS A 141 -18.67 7.03 -26.35
C LYS A 141 -17.69 7.89 -27.15
N ASN A 142 -16.57 7.31 -27.58
CA ASN A 142 -15.43 8.03 -28.15
C ASN A 142 -14.96 9.21 -27.27
N GLU A 143 -15.03 9.04 -25.95
CA GLU A 143 -14.67 10.07 -24.97
C GLU A 143 -13.28 9.79 -24.39
N ARG A 144 -12.51 10.86 -24.22
CA ARG A 144 -11.21 10.82 -23.55
C ARG A 144 -11.14 11.92 -22.50
N SER A 145 -10.80 11.55 -21.28
CA SER A 145 -10.44 12.48 -20.22
C SER A 145 -8.99 12.23 -19.80
N ASN A 146 -8.25 13.30 -19.56
CA ASN A 146 -6.91 13.22 -18.99
C ASN A 146 -6.75 14.25 -17.89
N PHE A 147 -5.94 13.89 -16.91
CA PHE A 147 -5.47 14.79 -15.87
C PHE A 147 -3.97 14.55 -15.66
N LEU A 148 -3.23 15.63 -15.46
CA LEU A 148 -1.85 15.64 -15.01
C LEU A 148 -1.70 16.78 -14.00
N GLY A 149 -1.16 16.49 -12.82
CA GLY A 149 -0.94 17.51 -11.81
C GLY A 149 -0.72 16.94 -10.42
N LEU A 150 -1.01 17.76 -9.41
CA LEU A 150 -0.85 17.37 -8.01
C LEU A 150 -2.11 16.69 -7.48
N ILE A 151 -1.86 15.59 -6.77
CA ILE A 151 -2.85 14.67 -6.23
C ILE A 151 -2.56 14.55 -4.71
N PRO A 152 -3.24 15.35 -3.87
CA PRO A 152 -3.22 15.13 -2.43
C PRO A 152 -3.80 13.77 -2.09
N ASN A 153 -3.26 13.18 -1.04
CA ASN A 153 -3.68 11.88 -0.56
C ASN A 153 -3.67 11.81 0.97
N PHE A 154 -4.56 10.99 1.48
CA PHE A 154 -4.64 10.56 2.87
C PHE A 154 -4.48 9.05 2.91
N SER A 155 -3.69 8.54 3.85
CA SER A 155 -3.50 7.10 4.02
C SER A 155 -3.80 6.66 5.45
N LEU A 156 -4.31 5.45 5.58
CA LEU A 156 -4.42 4.71 6.82
C LEU A 156 -3.87 3.32 6.57
N GLY A 157 -2.90 2.90 7.37
CA GLY A 157 -2.26 1.61 7.18
C GLY A 157 -1.90 0.92 8.47
N TYR A 158 -1.48 -0.32 8.31
CA TYR A 158 -0.98 -1.19 9.35
C TYR A 158 0.35 -1.78 8.88
N GLU A 159 1.41 -1.57 9.65
CA GLU A 159 2.75 -2.05 9.36
C GLU A 159 3.13 -3.15 10.35
N LEU A 160 3.68 -4.24 9.81
CA LEU A 160 4.16 -5.44 10.49
C LEU A 160 5.68 -5.50 10.38
N LEU A 161 6.33 -6.06 11.39
CA LEU A 161 7.78 -6.30 11.42
C LEU A 161 8.61 -5.02 11.17
N ARG A 162 8.18 -3.88 11.72
CA ARG A 162 8.78 -2.53 11.53
C ARG A 162 10.27 -2.45 11.85
N HIS A 163 10.74 -3.27 12.78
CA HIS A 163 12.14 -3.28 13.23
C HIS A 163 12.89 -4.53 12.76
N SER A 164 12.35 -5.27 11.81
CA SER A 164 12.98 -6.45 11.22
C SER A 164 13.62 -6.12 9.86
N ILE A 165 14.40 -7.07 9.33
CA ILE A 165 15.01 -6.96 7.99
C ILE A 165 13.92 -6.88 6.92
N ILE A 166 12.88 -7.71 7.06
CA ILE A 166 11.71 -7.73 6.19
C ILE A 166 10.56 -7.04 6.93
N SER A 167 9.99 -6.00 6.33
CA SER A 167 8.76 -5.37 6.80
C SER A 167 7.62 -5.62 5.83
N SER A 168 6.38 -5.54 6.31
CA SER A 168 5.21 -5.63 5.43
C SER A 168 4.15 -4.66 5.89
N PHE A 169 3.32 -4.18 4.98
CA PHE A 169 2.24 -3.27 5.34
C PHE A 169 1.00 -3.48 4.49
N MET A 170 -0.12 -3.09 5.07
CA MET A 170 -1.41 -2.95 4.40
C MET A 170 -1.81 -1.49 4.49
N GLU A 171 -2.25 -0.87 3.40
CA GLU A 171 -2.57 0.56 3.38
C GLU A 171 -3.78 0.84 2.50
N VAL A 172 -4.73 1.61 3.04
CA VAL A 172 -5.80 2.26 2.29
C VAL A 172 -5.40 3.70 2.07
N THR A 173 -5.35 4.15 0.82
CA THR A 173 -5.11 5.54 0.45
C THR A 173 -6.35 6.10 -0.26
N ILE A 174 -6.78 7.28 0.14
CA ILE A 174 -7.76 8.09 -0.59
C ILE A 174 -7.01 9.22 -1.28
N SER A 175 -7.14 9.32 -2.60
CA SER A 175 -6.46 10.33 -3.42
C SER A 175 -7.49 11.13 -4.21
N GLN A 176 -7.35 12.46 -4.25
CA GLN A 176 -8.20 13.34 -5.04
C GLN A 176 -7.34 14.20 -5.96
N PRO A 177 -7.41 14.01 -7.29
CA PRO A 177 -6.82 14.95 -8.23
C PRO A 177 -7.44 16.34 -8.06
N LEU A 178 -6.65 17.36 -7.68
CA LEU A 178 -7.15 18.71 -7.37
C LEU A 178 -6.46 19.83 -8.15
N ILE A 179 -5.13 19.79 -8.32
CA ILE A 179 -4.38 20.90 -8.90
C ILE A 179 -3.85 20.48 -10.27
N PRO A 180 -4.53 20.82 -11.37
CA PRO A 180 -4.10 20.44 -12.71
C PRO A 180 -2.91 21.29 -13.16
N SER A 181 -1.91 20.63 -13.74
CA SER A 181 -0.96 21.24 -14.66
C SER A 181 -1.49 21.16 -16.10
N SER A 182 -2.16 20.06 -16.43
CA SER A 182 -2.93 19.91 -17.66
C SER A 182 -4.15 19.04 -17.40
N SER A 183 -5.30 19.43 -17.95
CA SER A 183 -6.52 18.61 -17.87
C SER A 183 -7.38 18.80 -19.11
N SER A 184 -7.99 17.72 -19.57
CA SER A 184 -8.98 17.73 -20.65
C SER A 184 -10.12 16.77 -20.34
N GLY A 185 -11.35 17.16 -20.71
CA GLY A 185 -12.56 16.41 -20.40
C GLY A 185 -13.02 16.59 -18.95
N THR A 186 -13.74 15.61 -18.42
CA THR A 186 -14.25 15.64 -17.04
C THR A 186 -13.13 15.46 -16.02
N SER A 187 -13.11 16.28 -14.98
CA SER A 187 -12.18 16.14 -13.86
C SER A 187 -12.30 14.76 -13.20
N PRO A 188 -11.18 14.11 -12.83
CA PRO A 188 -11.24 12.80 -12.17
C PRO A 188 -11.87 12.91 -10.78
N GLY A 189 -12.71 11.93 -10.44
CA GLY A 189 -13.21 11.77 -9.08
C GLY A 189 -12.16 11.23 -8.10
N PRO A 190 -12.53 11.08 -6.81
CA PRO A 190 -11.66 10.50 -5.81
C PRO A 190 -11.40 9.02 -6.13
N VAL A 191 -10.18 8.57 -5.79
CA VAL A 191 -9.72 7.20 -5.96
C VAL A 191 -9.40 6.63 -4.59
N VAL A 192 -9.91 5.43 -4.32
CA VAL A 192 -9.57 4.65 -3.14
C VAL A 192 -8.65 3.52 -3.58
N GLU A 193 -7.44 3.51 -3.03
CA GLU A 193 -6.39 2.57 -3.32
C GLU A 193 -6.20 1.66 -2.10
N PHE A 194 -6.29 0.34 -2.27
CA PHE A 194 -5.86 -0.63 -1.27
C PHE A 194 -4.54 -1.22 -1.73
N SER A 195 -3.56 -1.29 -0.82
CA SER A 195 -2.23 -1.80 -1.15
C SER A 195 -1.68 -2.75 -0.10
N LEU A 196 -0.93 -3.72 -0.60
CA LEU A 196 -0.14 -4.67 0.18
C LEU A 196 1.32 -4.51 -0.23
N GLY A 197 2.19 -4.20 0.72
CA GLY A 197 3.61 -3.98 0.45
C GLY A 197 4.53 -4.83 1.31
N ALA A 198 5.70 -5.15 0.77
CA ALA A 198 6.80 -5.83 1.47
C ALA A 198 8.12 -5.08 1.23
N GLY A 199 8.84 -4.79 2.32
CA GLY A 199 10.07 -4.01 2.33
C GLY A 199 11.30 -4.84 2.74
N PHE A 200 12.44 -4.52 2.11
CA PHE A 200 13.74 -5.20 2.26
C PHE A 200 14.89 -4.21 2.27
#